data_AF-A0A2G0E6D9-F1
#
_entry.id   AF-A0A2G0E6D9-F1
#
_cell.length_a   1.000
_cell.length_b   1.000
_cell.length_c   1.000
_cell.angle_alpha   90.00
_cell.angle_beta   90.00
_cell.angle_gamma   90.00
#
_symmetry.space_group_name_H-M   'P 1'
#
loop_
_entity.id
_entity.type
_entity.pdbx_description
1 polymer ?
#
loop_
_entity_poly.entity_id
_entity_poly.type
_entity_poly.pdbx_seq_one_letter_code
_entity_poly.pdbx_strand_id
1 'polypeptide(L)' 'LLVTHDPYTASYCDRILFIKDGVIFSEVVRRGTRREFFEKVIDMQATIGGGGKMNAV' A
#
# COMPACT_ATOMS: atom_id res chain seq x y z
N LEU A 1 -4.05 -0.63 -16.64
CA LEU A 1 -4.19 0.07 -15.34
C LEU A 1 -5.12 -0.78 -14.47
N LEU A 2 -4.73 -1.10 -13.25
CA LEU A 2 -5.49 -1.95 -12.32
C LEU A 2 -5.93 -1.11 -11.12
N VAL A 3 -7.16 -1.33 -10.65
CA VAL A 3 -7.67 -0.78 -9.39
C VAL A 3 -8.11 -1.96 -8.53
N THR A 4 -7.59 -2.05 -7.31
CA THR A 4 -7.91 -3.14 -6.39
C THR A 4 -7.79 -2.67 -4.95
N HIS A 5 -8.58 -3.26 -4.07
CA HIS A 5 -8.42 -3.17 -2.62
C HIS A 5 -7.73 -4.42 -2.04
N ASP A 6 -7.29 -5.36 -2.87
CA ASP A 6 -6.55 -6.55 -2.41
C ASP A 6 -5.03 -6.30 -2.44
N PRO A 7 -4.34 -6.34 -1.28
CA PRO A 7 -2.90 -6.12 -1.22
C PRO A 7 -2.11 -7.24 -1.91
N TYR A 8 -2.66 -8.45 -1.99
CA TYR A 8 -1.98 -9.59 -2.62
C TYR A 8 -1.86 -9.38 -4.12
N THR A 9 -2.94 -9.05 -4.79
CA THR A 9 -2.94 -8.68 -6.22
C THR A 9 -2.06 -7.45 -6.46
N ALA A 10 -2.19 -6.41 -5.62
CA ALA A 10 -1.40 -5.18 -5.76
C ALA A 10 0.12 -5.44 -5.64
N SER A 11 0.55 -6.39 -4.81
CA SER A 11 1.97 -6.73 -4.62
C SER A 11 2.69 -7.26 -5.88
N TYR A 12 1.94 -7.68 -6.90
CA TYR A 12 2.52 -8.08 -8.19
C TYR A 12 2.88 -6.89 -9.08
N CYS A 13 2.38 -5.69 -8.78
CA CYS A 13 2.71 -4.48 -9.51
C CYS A 13 4.11 -3.95 -9.14
N ASP A 14 4.69 -3.13 -10.01
CA ASP A 14 5.95 -2.45 -9.74
C ASP A 14 5.74 -1.11 -8.99
N ARG A 15 4.54 -0.54 -9.11
CA ARG A 15 4.15 0.77 -8.53
C ARG A 15 2.69 0.73 -8.14
N ILE A 16 2.37 1.24 -6.94
CA ILE A 16 1.01 1.36 -6.42
C ILE A 16 0.79 2.81 -6.01
N LEU A 17 -0.34 3.38 -6.45
CA LEU A 17 -0.79 4.69 -6.05
C LEU A 17 -1.96 4.53 -5.08
N PHE A 18 -1.79 5.08 -3.88
CA PHE A 18 -2.85 5.13 -2.88
C PHE A 18 -3.62 6.42 -3.04
N ILE A 19 -4.93 6.29 -3.18
CA ILE A 19 -5.86 7.41 -3.33
C ILE A 19 -6.74 7.46 -2.09
N LYS A 20 -6.87 8.65 -1.50
CA LYS A 20 -7.77 8.93 -0.38
C LYS A 20 -8.54 10.20 -0.70
N ASP A 21 -9.85 10.19 -0.54
CA ASP A 21 -10.72 11.37 -0.76
C ASP A 21 -10.55 12.03 -2.14
N GLY A 22 -10.30 11.22 -3.18
CA GLY A 22 -10.11 11.68 -4.55
C GLY A 22 -8.73 12.27 -4.86
N VAL A 23 -7.81 12.29 -3.90
CA VAL A 23 -6.42 12.76 -4.09
C VAL A 23 -5.41 11.63 -3.93
N ILE A 24 -4.30 11.71 -4.67
CA ILE A 24 -3.17 10.79 -4.48
C ILE A 24 -2.55 11.10 -3.12
N PHE A 25 -2.71 10.17 -2.19
CA PHE A 25 -2.23 10.28 -0.83
C PHE A 25 -0.77 9.82 -0.73
N SER A 26 -0.42 8.74 -1.42
CA SER A 26 0.92 8.17 -1.35
C SER A 26 1.23 7.28 -2.54
N GLU A 27 2.51 7.01 -2.74
CA GLU A 27 3.03 6.12 -3.76
C GLU A 27 4.00 5.13 -3.12
N VAL A 28 3.87 3.86 -3.51
CA VAL A 28 4.83 2.83 -3.13
C VAL A 28 5.37 2.17 -4.41
N VAL A 29 6.69 2.21 -4.56
CA VAL A 29 7.42 1.55 -5.65
C VAL A 29 8.09 0.31 -5.11
N ARG A 30 8.00 -0.81 -5.84
CA ARG A 30 8.64 -2.06 -5.45
C ARG A 30 10.15 -1.88 -5.41
N ARG A 31 10.72 -2.06 -4.21
CA ARG A 31 12.17 -2.09 -3.96
C ARG A 31 12.45 -3.33 -3.13
N GLY A 32 13.31 -4.21 -3.65
CA GLY A 32 13.61 -5.49 -3.02
C GLY A 32 12.61 -6.59 -3.41
N THR A 33 12.35 -7.49 -2.47
CA THR A 33 11.54 -8.68 -2.72
C THR A 33 10.05 -8.36 -2.76
N ARG A 34 9.28 -9.22 -3.45
CA ARG A 34 7.81 -9.11 -3.45
C ARG A 34 7.21 -9.18 -2.04
N ARG A 35 7.82 -9.97 -1.14
CA ARG A 35 7.33 -10.13 0.23
C ARG A 35 7.43 -8.82 1.01
N GLU A 36 8.58 -8.16 0.98
CA GLU A 36 8.77 -6.86 1.65
C GLU A 36 7.82 -5.80 1.07
N PHE A 37 7.60 -5.84 -0.25
CA PHE A 37 6.66 -4.95 -0.90
C PHE A 37 5.22 -5.24 -0.47
N PHE A 38 4.81 -6.51 -0.40
CA PHE A 38 3.49 -6.93 0.06
C PHE A 38 3.23 -6.47 1.51
N GLU A 39 4.19 -6.65 2.41
CA GLU A 39 4.07 -6.20 3.81
C GLU A 39 3.87 -4.68 3.89
N LYS A 40 4.59 -3.89 3.07
CA LYS A 40 4.38 -2.43 2.97
C LYS A 40 2.99 -2.06 2.45
N VAL A 41 2.45 -2.81 1.48
CA VAL A 41 1.10 -2.55 0.93
C VAL A 41 0.03 -2.80 1.97
N ILE A 42 0.15 -3.88 2.77
CA ILE A 42 -0.76 -4.17 3.88
C ILE A 42 -0.74 -3.02 4.90
N ASP A 43 0.45 -2.56 5.29
CA ASP A 43 0.60 -1.50 6.29
C ASP A 43 -0.01 -0.16 5.84
N MET A 44 0.22 0.20 4.57
CA MET A 44 -0.40 1.38 3.96
C MET A 44 -1.92 1.28 3.90
N GLN A 45 -2.44 0.10 3.57
CA GLN A 45 -3.88 -0.14 3.51
C GLN A 45 -4.54 -0.04 4.90
N ALA A 46 -3.89 -0.56 5.94
CA ALA A 46 -4.34 -0.40 7.33
C ALA A 46 -4.31 1.07 7.77
N THR A 47 -3.26 1.81 7.39
CA THR A 47 -3.12 3.24 7.73
C THR A 47 -4.23 4.09 7.11
N ILE A 48 -4.56 3.87 5.83
CA ILE A 48 -5.63 4.61 5.16
C ILE A 48 -7.01 4.26 5.74
N GLY A 49 -7.20 3.00 6.13
CA GLY A 49 -8.42 2.53 6.80
C GLY A 49 -8.55 2.94 8.27
N GLY A 50 -7.59 3.68 8.82
CA GLY A 50 -7.62 4.15 10.22
C GLY A 50 -7.19 3.11 11.26
N GLY A 51 -6.64 1.97 10.83
CA GLY A 51 -6.18 0.86 11.68
C GLY A 51 -4.66 0.68 11.74
N GLY A 52 -3.88 1.66 11.25
CA GLY A 52 -2.42 1.58 11.25
C GLY A 52 -1.87 1.48 12.66
N LYS A 53 -0.98 0.51 12.89
CA LYS A 53 -0.10 0.51 14.06
C LYS A 53 0.80 1.74 13.95
N MET A 54 0.31 2.87 14.45
CA MET A 54 1.18 3.98 14.80
C MET A 54 2.18 3.38 15.79
N ASN A 55 3.43 3.21 15.37
CA ASN A 55 4.50 2.97 16.31
C ASN A 55 4.46 4.18 17.25
N ALA A 56 3.92 3.93 18.44
CA ALA A 56 4.17 4.72 19.61
C ALA A 56 5.69 4.68 19.82
N VAL A 57 6.35 5.74 19.37
CA VAL A 57 7.68 6.15 19.79
C VAL A 57 7.64 7.64 20.03
#